data_AF-A0A644ZI60-F1
#
_entry.id   AF-A0A644ZI60-F1
#
_cell.length_a   1.000
_cell.length_b   1.000
_cell.length_c   1.000
_cell.angle_alpha   90.00
_cell.angle_beta   90.00
_cell.angle_gamma   90.00
#
_symmetry.space_group_name_H-M   'P 1'
#
loop_
_entity.id
_entity.type
_entity.pdbx_description
1 polymer ?
#
loop_
_entity_poly.entity_id
_entity_poly.type
_entity_poly.pdbx_seq_one_letter_code
_entity_poly.pdbx_strand_id
1 'polypeptide(L)'
;MALRVLDDNGEGTSSRIIEALQWIQNYNAAHPDSPIRITNNSYGTGSNSSQLEAAFDVLASSGVLHIGAAGNEGSAAGNGNNVGYPARYDSVVAVAALDRNNLRASFSSTGSDVEIAAPGVAVLSTWKDGVNLLGPQPFSFEGYTGEYFIEANGTSMAAPHVAGVAALLMASDPSYTAETVRNKMNQTALDLGTSGKDNLYGYGLVDASLALGIGSIANHPPVAYNQAVHTTQNTSVAITLIAADPDGDQLTYTIASAPANGIVSGTGADITYTPNADFTGADTFTYEVKDSAGLTATATVTVNVAPTVTPTRTVDLVVEMSAVTRKINKINYAWATAKVKVMEAGAQVADATVTGHWEETTTGPDSGSTGKNGTVSFTSEKLIQSTEQQTFTFVVDSVVIGDVNYTLNGQTTNSIMK
;
A
#
# COMPACT_ATOMS: atom_id res chain seq x y z
N MET A 1 15.78 26.16 -0.95
CA MET A 1 15.22 26.92 0.19
C MET A 1 13.71 26.81 0.15
N ALA A 2 13.04 26.56 1.28
CA ALA A 2 11.59 26.33 1.32
C ALA A 2 10.83 27.60 1.71
N LEU A 3 9.84 28.00 0.91
CA LEU A 3 8.97 29.15 1.16
C LEU A 3 7.50 28.67 1.18
N ARG A 4 6.86 28.73 2.35
CA ARG A 4 5.48 28.24 2.53
C ARG A 4 4.47 29.32 2.11
N VAL A 5 4.00 29.23 0.87
CA VAL A 5 2.98 30.14 0.32
C VAL A 5 1.56 29.58 0.35
N LEU A 6 1.43 28.25 0.52
CA LEU A 6 0.15 27.54 0.65
C LEU A 6 -0.11 27.16 2.12
N ASP A 7 -1.37 26.94 2.46
CA ASP A 7 -1.81 26.38 3.73
C ASP A 7 -1.87 24.83 3.69
N ASP A 8 -2.41 24.21 4.74
CA ASP A 8 -2.47 22.76 4.86
C ASP A 8 -3.50 22.09 3.94
N ASN A 9 -4.39 22.87 3.33
CA ASN A 9 -5.32 22.40 2.30
C ASN A 9 -4.73 22.56 0.89
N GLY A 10 -3.51 23.10 0.76
CA GLY A 10 -2.89 23.41 -0.52
C GLY A 10 -3.41 24.71 -1.15
N GLU A 11 -4.09 25.57 -0.39
CA GLU A 11 -4.64 26.83 -0.87
C GLU A 11 -3.75 28.02 -0.47
N GLY A 12 -3.75 29.08 -1.28
CA GLY A 12 -2.96 30.28 -1.03
C GLY A 12 -3.50 31.50 -1.76
N THR A 13 -3.03 32.68 -1.35
CA THR A 13 -3.43 33.95 -1.97
C THR A 13 -2.28 34.53 -2.79
N SER A 14 -2.59 35.31 -3.81
CA SER A 14 -1.58 36.04 -4.58
C SER A 14 -0.71 36.94 -3.69
N SER A 15 -1.25 37.50 -2.60
CA SER A 15 -0.47 38.29 -1.63
C SER A 15 0.66 37.49 -1.00
N ARG A 16 0.38 36.26 -0.53
CA ARG A 16 1.42 35.39 0.08
C ARG A 16 2.52 35.03 -0.92
N ILE A 17 2.16 34.85 -2.19
CA ILE A 17 3.12 34.59 -3.25
C ILE A 17 3.97 35.83 -3.53
N ILE A 18 3.36 37.02 -3.64
CA ILE A 18 4.07 38.29 -3.83
C ILE A 18 5.05 38.55 -2.67
N GLU A 19 4.62 38.35 -1.43
CA GLU A 19 5.46 38.48 -0.24
C GLU A 19 6.67 37.52 -0.28
N ALA A 20 6.49 36.28 -0.73
CA ALA A 20 7.58 35.33 -0.91
C ALA A 20 8.56 35.76 -2.01
N LEU A 21 8.06 36.28 -3.14
CA LEU A 21 8.92 36.80 -4.22
C LEU A 21 9.73 38.03 -3.75
N GLN A 22 9.11 38.94 -3.00
CA GLN A 22 9.79 40.07 -2.37
C GLN A 22 10.84 39.61 -1.35
N TRP A 23 10.53 38.57 -0.57
CA TRP A 23 11.48 37.96 0.34
C TRP A 23 12.72 37.44 -0.40
N ILE A 24 12.55 36.78 -1.56
CA ILE A 24 13.67 36.32 -2.38
C ILE A 24 14.52 37.49 -2.86
N GLN A 25 13.91 38.59 -3.31
CA GLN A 25 14.67 39.79 -3.73
C GLN A 25 15.56 40.31 -2.58
N ASN A 26 14.98 40.43 -1.39
CA ASN A 26 15.71 40.88 -0.20
C ASN A 26 16.81 39.88 0.20
N TYR A 27 16.53 38.58 0.12
CA TYR A 27 17.49 37.52 0.39
C TYR A 27 18.69 37.60 -0.56
N ASN A 28 18.44 37.72 -1.87
CA ASN A 28 19.48 37.82 -2.89
C ASN A 28 20.33 39.09 -2.74
N ALA A 29 19.70 40.22 -2.38
CA ALA A 29 20.42 41.45 -2.10
C ALA A 29 21.36 41.32 -0.87
N ALA A 30 20.95 40.56 0.14
CA ALA A 30 21.74 40.29 1.34
C ALA A 30 22.79 39.18 1.16
N HIS A 31 22.62 38.29 0.17
CA HIS A 31 23.48 37.13 -0.07
C HIS A 31 23.96 37.06 -1.53
N PRO A 32 24.74 38.05 -2.01
CA PRO A 32 25.16 38.12 -3.40
C PRO A 32 26.02 36.92 -3.85
N ASP A 33 26.70 36.25 -2.92
CA ASP A 33 27.55 35.08 -3.19
C ASP A 33 26.77 33.75 -3.22
N SER A 34 25.52 33.75 -2.75
CA SER A 34 24.66 32.56 -2.74
C SER A 34 23.19 32.91 -3.02
N PRO A 35 22.90 33.59 -4.15
CA PRO A 35 21.55 34.01 -4.47
C PRO A 35 20.67 32.80 -4.83
N ILE A 36 19.38 32.91 -4.56
CA ILE A 36 18.36 32.05 -5.15
C ILE A 36 18.26 32.42 -6.62
N ARG A 37 18.59 31.46 -7.50
CA ARG A 37 18.62 31.64 -8.95
C ARG A 37 17.42 31.02 -9.68
N ILE A 38 16.67 30.14 -9.01
CA ILE A 38 15.56 29.38 -9.59
C ILE A 38 14.41 29.34 -8.59
N THR A 39 13.18 29.46 -9.09
CA THR A 39 11.96 29.16 -8.33
C THR A 39 11.15 28.08 -9.02
N ASN A 40 10.59 27.16 -8.24
CA ASN A 40 9.62 26.18 -8.70
C ASN A 40 8.23 26.53 -8.15
N ASN A 41 7.28 26.77 -9.05
CA ASN A 41 5.93 27.25 -8.76
C ASN A 41 4.92 26.18 -9.18
N SER A 42 4.79 25.13 -8.37
CA SER A 42 3.88 24.00 -8.61
C SER A 42 2.45 24.27 -8.10
N TYR A 43 1.90 25.43 -8.47
CA TYR A 43 0.55 25.89 -8.12
C TYR A 43 0.01 26.78 -9.24
N GLY A 44 -1.30 27.04 -9.26
CA GLY A 44 -1.83 28.04 -10.18
C GLY A 44 -3.30 28.38 -10.00
N THR A 45 -3.75 29.36 -10.78
CA THR A 45 -5.13 29.83 -10.85
C THR A 45 -5.51 30.18 -12.29
N GLY A 46 -6.80 30.14 -12.62
CA GLY A 46 -7.31 30.58 -13.92
C GLY A 46 -7.35 32.11 -14.09
N SER A 47 -7.16 32.89 -13.02
CA SER A 47 -7.35 34.34 -13.02
C SER A 47 -6.03 35.10 -13.11
N ASN A 48 -5.94 36.05 -14.04
CA ASN A 48 -4.78 36.94 -14.14
C ASN A 48 -4.76 37.96 -12.96
N SER A 49 -3.56 38.34 -12.53
CA SER A 49 -3.29 39.45 -11.63
C SER A 49 -2.06 40.24 -12.09
N SER A 50 -2.23 41.51 -12.42
CA SER A 50 -1.11 42.38 -12.83
C SER A 50 -0.09 42.64 -11.72
N GLN A 51 -0.54 42.60 -10.45
CA GLN A 51 0.38 42.72 -9.31
C GLN A 51 1.26 41.48 -9.14
N LEU A 52 0.69 40.31 -9.39
CA LEU A 52 1.43 39.06 -9.34
C LEU A 52 2.42 38.99 -10.51
N GLU A 53 1.98 39.32 -11.72
CA GLU A 53 2.81 39.43 -12.93
C GLU A 53 4.03 40.33 -12.68
N ALA A 54 3.80 41.57 -12.20
CA ALA A 54 4.87 42.50 -11.91
C ALA A 54 5.87 41.96 -10.87
N ALA A 55 5.42 41.17 -9.88
CA ALA A 55 6.31 40.58 -8.89
C ALA A 55 7.21 39.48 -9.49
N PHE A 56 6.67 38.67 -10.42
CA PHE A 56 7.46 37.70 -11.19
C PHE A 56 8.44 38.41 -12.11
N ASP A 57 7.99 39.42 -12.87
CA ASP A 57 8.85 40.13 -13.83
C ASP A 57 10.03 40.85 -13.17
N VAL A 58 9.83 41.44 -11.99
CA VAL A 58 10.91 42.08 -11.22
C VAL A 58 11.97 41.04 -10.82
N LEU A 59 11.54 39.88 -10.31
CA LEU A 59 12.48 38.86 -9.89
C LEU A 59 13.17 38.20 -11.10
N ALA A 60 12.45 37.98 -12.20
CA ALA A 60 13.01 37.52 -13.47
C ALA A 60 14.09 38.47 -14.01
N SER A 61 13.82 39.78 -13.98
CA SER A 61 14.76 40.83 -14.41
C SER A 61 16.03 40.88 -13.54
N SER A 62 15.98 40.36 -12.32
CA SER A 62 17.15 40.21 -11.45
C SER A 62 18.00 38.96 -11.73
N GLY A 63 17.62 38.14 -12.72
CA GLY A 63 18.35 36.94 -13.14
C GLY A 63 17.85 35.64 -12.51
N VAL A 64 16.66 35.63 -11.93
CA VAL A 64 16.02 34.42 -11.40
C VAL A 64 15.18 33.76 -12.49
N LEU A 65 15.33 32.46 -12.68
CA LEU A 65 14.50 31.68 -13.59
C LEU A 65 13.26 31.15 -12.86
N HIS A 66 12.08 31.44 -13.38
CA HIS A 66 10.83 30.91 -12.85
C HIS A 66 10.38 29.70 -13.65
N ILE A 67 10.14 28.60 -12.95
CA ILE A 67 9.54 27.39 -13.52
C ILE A 67 8.14 27.25 -12.92
N GLY A 68 7.12 27.05 -13.75
CA GLY A 68 5.72 26.99 -13.33
C GLY A 68 5.00 25.77 -13.91
N ALA A 69 4.14 25.15 -13.10
CA ALA A 69 3.28 24.07 -13.57
C ALA A 69 2.18 24.62 -14.48
N ALA A 70 2.00 24.06 -15.69
CA ALA A 70 1.05 24.58 -16.67
C ALA A 70 -0.42 24.52 -16.20
N GLY A 71 -0.74 23.62 -15.27
CA GLY A 71 -2.10 23.41 -14.77
C GLY A 71 -2.66 22.04 -15.14
N ASN A 72 -3.74 21.65 -14.45
CA ASN A 72 -4.36 20.32 -14.57
C ASN A 72 -5.78 20.37 -15.16
N GLU A 73 -6.08 21.39 -15.98
CA GLU A 73 -7.41 21.63 -16.57
C GLU A 73 -7.62 20.91 -17.93
N GLY A 74 -6.64 20.13 -18.37
CA GLY A 74 -6.68 19.37 -19.62
C GLY A 74 -6.73 20.25 -20.87
N SER A 75 -7.25 19.67 -21.96
CA SER A 75 -7.29 20.33 -23.26
C SER A 75 -8.26 21.50 -23.29
N ALA A 76 -7.83 22.64 -23.84
CA ALA A 76 -8.71 23.78 -24.07
C ALA A 76 -9.72 23.49 -25.18
N ALA A 77 -10.95 24.01 -25.03
CA ALA A 77 -11.93 23.97 -26.11
C ALA A 77 -11.42 24.79 -27.32
N GLY A 78 -11.51 24.21 -28.52
CA GLY A 78 -11.26 24.92 -29.79
C GLY A 78 -9.88 25.57 -29.93
N ASN A 79 -8.79 24.82 -29.72
CA ASN A 79 -7.39 25.32 -29.75
C ASN A 79 -7.12 26.50 -28.80
N GLY A 80 -7.91 26.65 -27.74
CA GLY A 80 -7.72 27.68 -26.72
C GLY A 80 -6.48 27.46 -25.84
N ASN A 81 -6.43 28.18 -24.74
CA ASN A 81 -5.30 28.15 -23.81
C ASN A 81 -5.80 28.04 -22.36
N ASN A 82 -5.50 26.89 -21.75
CA ASN A 82 -5.86 26.50 -20.38
C ASN A 82 -4.67 26.61 -19.41
N VAL A 83 -3.55 27.19 -19.83
CA VAL A 83 -2.40 27.40 -18.95
C VAL A 83 -2.80 28.36 -17.83
N GLY A 84 -2.56 27.95 -16.58
CA GLY A 84 -2.85 28.75 -15.39
C GLY A 84 -1.76 29.78 -15.09
N TYR A 85 -2.10 30.79 -14.28
CA TYR A 85 -1.12 31.72 -13.71
C TYR A 85 -0.54 31.13 -12.43
N PRO A 86 0.78 31.23 -12.18
CA PRO A 86 1.73 32.12 -12.86
C PRO A 86 2.41 31.54 -14.11
N ALA A 87 2.23 30.25 -14.43
CA ALA A 87 2.90 29.62 -15.57
C ALA A 87 2.65 30.34 -16.91
N ARG A 88 1.50 31.03 -17.03
CA ARG A 88 1.14 31.80 -18.21
C ARG A 88 1.87 33.14 -18.38
N TYR A 89 2.59 33.63 -17.37
CA TYR A 89 3.36 34.86 -17.52
C TYR A 89 4.59 34.63 -18.41
N ASP A 90 4.93 35.59 -19.28
CA ASP A 90 6.07 35.47 -20.21
C ASP A 90 7.41 35.21 -19.50
N SER A 91 7.55 35.72 -18.26
CA SER A 91 8.71 35.54 -17.40
C SER A 91 8.83 34.15 -16.76
N VAL A 92 7.85 33.27 -16.98
CA VAL A 92 7.78 31.94 -16.38
C VAL A 92 7.83 30.86 -17.47
N VAL A 93 8.63 29.82 -17.24
CA VAL A 93 8.65 28.61 -18.07
C VAL A 93 7.47 27.74 -17.68
N ALA A 94 6.46 27.62 -18.55
CA ALA A 94 5.29 26.77 -18.33
C ALA A 94 5.59 25.31 -18.68
N VAL A 95 5.40 24.42 -17.71
CA VAL A 95 5.76 22.99 -17.83
C VAL A 95 4.52 22.10 -17.94
N ALA A 96 4.40 21.41 -19.07
CA ALA A 96 3.41 20.37 -19.30
C ALA A 96 3.84 19.01 -18.73
N ALA A 97 2.87 18.13 -18.47
CA ALA A 97 3.11 16.80 -17.91
C ALA A 97 3.00 15.70 -18.98
N LEU A 98 3.97 14.79 -18.96
CA LEU A 98 4.01 13.59 -19.79
C LEU A 98 3.84 12.32 -18.95
N ASP A 99 3.34 11.27 -19.59
CA ASP A 99 3.40 9.91 -19.09
C ASP A 99 4.71 9.20 -19.46
N ARG A 100 4.85 7.95 -19.01
CA ARG A 100 6.04 7.11 -19.26
C ARG A 100 6.31 6.80 -20.74
N ASN A 101 5.33 7.02 -21.62
CA ASN A 101 5.44 6.76 -23.05
C ASN A 101 5.68 8.07 -23.82
N ASN A 102 6.05 9.15 -23.14
CA ASN A 102 6.20 10.50 -23.69
C ASN A 102 4.90 11.05 -24.29
N LEU A 103 3.74 10.52 -23.89
CA LEU A 103 2.45 11.07 -24.30
C LEU A 103 2.02 12.15 -23.32
N ARG A 104 1.38 13.21 -23.84
CA ARG A 104 0.80 14.24 -22.97
C ARG A 104 -0.21 13.62 -22.00
N ALA A 105 -0.04 13.88 -20.72
CA ALA A 105 -1.01 13.48 -19.72
C ALA A 105 -2.37 14.16 -19.98
N SER A 106 -3.47 13.41 -19.83
CA SER A 106 -4.82 13.91 -20.13
C SER A 106 -5.19 15.17 -19.33
N PHE A 107 -4.76 15.23 -18.07
CA PHE A 107 -4.97 16.38 -17.20
C PHE A 107 -4.08 17.58 -17.56
N SER A 108 -2.96 17.41 -18.26
CA SER A 108 -2.04 18.52 -18.53
C SER A 108 -2.73 19.59 -19.35
N SER A 109 -2.76 20.82 -18.81
CA SER A 109 -3.27 22.00 -19.51
C SER A 109 -2.53 22.21 -20.83
N THR A 110 -3.25 22.61 -21.87
CA THR A 110 -2.72 22.92 -23.21
C THR A 110 -2.86 24.40 -23.55
N GLY A 111 -1.97 24.94 -24.36
CA GLY A 111 -2.08 26.31 -24.87
C GLY A 111 -0.76 26.82 -25.44
N SER A 112 -0.82 27.98 -26.11
CA SER A 112 0.36 28.66 -26.70
C SER A 112 1.48 28.94 -25.69
N ASP A 113 1.12 28.99 -24.41
CA ASP A 113 2.04 29.39 -23.35
C ASP A 113 2.78 28.19 -22.76
N VAL A 114 2.39 26.94 -23.10
CA VAL A 114 3.20 25.75 -22.81
C VAL A 114 4.55 25.91 -23.49
N GLU A 115 5.63 25.81 -22.71
CA GLU A 115 6.98 26.03 -23.21
C GLU A 115 7.78 24.74 -23.32
N ILE A 116 7.67 23.86 -22.33
CA ILE A 116 8.41 22.60 -22.29
C ILE A 116 7.58 21.54 -21.54
N ALA A 117 7.91 20.27 -21.72
CA ALA A 117 7.25 19.17 -21.05
C ALA A 117 8.23 18.32 -20.24
N ALA A 118 7.74 17.67 -19.20
CA ALA A 118 8.51 16.76 -18.36
C ALA A 118 7.63 15.64 -17.77
N PRO A 119 8.22 14.56 -17.22
CA PRO A 119 7.46 13.49 -16.58
C PRO A 119 6.59 14.01 -15.43
N GLY A 120 5.29 13.74 -15.49
CA GLY A 120 4.32 14.20 -14.47
C GLY A 120 3.26 13.16 -14.11
N VAL A 121 3.41 11.92 -14.56
CA VAL A 121 2.52 10.79 -14.23
C VAL A 121 3.35 9.71 -13.54
N ALA A 122 2.80 9.13 -12.47
CA ALA A 122 3.42 8.07 -11.68
C ALA A 122 4.82 8.46 -11.16
N VAL A 123 4.97 9.72 -10.70
CA VAL A 123 6.25 10.22 -10.21
C VAL A 123 6.41 9.83 -8.74
N LEU A 124 7.41 8.98 -8.47
CA LEU A 124 7.83 8.62 -7.12
C LEU A 124 8.64 9.76 -6.50
N SER A 125 8.27 10.21 -5.30
CA SER A 125 9.01 11.24 -4.57
C SER A 125 8.86 11.10 -3.05
N THR A 126 9.71 11.79 -2.30
CA THR A 126 9.65 11.87 -0.84
C THR A 126 8.35 12.51 -0.36
N TRP A 127 7.86 12.05 0.78
CA TRP A 127 6.66 12.56 1.44
C TRP A 127 6.91 12.81 2.93
N LYS A 128 6.13 13.73 3.52
CA LYS A 128 6.42 14.29 4.85
C LYS A 128 6.21 13.31 6.01
N ASP A 129 5.24 12.40 5.92
CA ASP A 129 4.83 11.51 7.02
C ASP A 129 4.05 10.28 6.49
N GLY A 130 3.60 9.39 7.37
CA GLY A 130 2.86 8.19 6.97
C GLY A 130 1.41 8.42 6.56
N VAL A 131 0.95 9.67 6.40
CA VAL A 131 -0.46 9.99 6.20
C VAL A 131 -0.64 10.93 5.01
N ASN A 132 -1.58 10.57 4.13
CA ASN A 132 -2.11 11.49 3.14
C ASN A 132 -3.64 11.45 3.20
N LEU A 133 -4.25 12.51 3.76
CA LEU A 133 -5.69 12.54 4.01
C LEU A 133 -6.52 12.66 2.72
N LEU A 134 -5.93 13.18 1.64
CA LEU A 134 -6.65 13.55 0.40
C LEU A 134 -6.04 12.93 -0.86
N GLY A 135 -5.25 11.86 -0.74
CA GLY A 135 -4.58 11.25 -1.90
C GLY A 135 -4.02 9.85 -1.66
N PRO A 136 -3.15 9.36 -2.58
CA PRO A 136 -2.54 8.05 -2.44
C PRO A 136 -1.76 7.94 -1.12
N GLN A 137 -1.86 6.77 -0.49
CA GLN A 137 -1.23 6.54 0.80
C GLN A 137 0.30 6.46 0.64
N PRO A 138 1.06 7.17 1.48
CA PRO A 138 2.52 7.05 1.47
C PRO A 138 2.98 5.66 1.91
N PHE A 139 4.17 5.26 1.48
CA PHE A 139 4.79 3.99 1.82
C PHE A 139 6.28 4.16 2.15
N SER A 140 6.89 3.17 2.80
CA SER A 140 8.31 3.15 3.14
C SER A 140 9.00 1.96 2.48
N PHE A 141 10.23 2.16 2.02
CA PHE A 141 11.08 1.07 1.55
C PHE A 141 11.77 0.35 2.71
N GLU A 142 12.12 -0.92 2.49
CA GLU A 142 12.95 -1.67 3.44
C GLU A 142 14.31 -0.96 3.60
N GLY A 143 14.74 -0.74 4.86
CA GLY A 143 15.95 0.02 5.18
C GLY A 143 15.74 1.54 5.33
N TYR A 144 14.56 2.07 5.01
CA TYR A 144 14.22 3.49 5.10
C TYR A 144 13.19 3.77 6.21
N THR A 145 13.41 3.22 7.41
CA THR A 145 12.49 3.38 8.54
C THR A 145 12.34 4.85 8.94
N GLY A 146 11.10 5.35 8.91
CA GLY A 146 10.78 6.74 9.24
C GLY A 146 10.81 7.70 8.05
N GLU A 147 11.17 7.21 6.86
CA GLU A 147 11.04 7.95 5.61
C GLU A 147 9.82 7.44 4.82
N TYR A 148 9.14 8.37 4.16
CA TYR A 148 7.90 8.09 3.43
C TYR A 148 8.03 8.58 2.00
N PHE A 149 7.39 7.86 1.09
CA PHE A 149 7.38 8.11 -0.33
C PHE A 149 5.95 8.05 -0.85
N ILE A 150 5.68 8.78 -1.93
CA ILE A 150 4.41 8.79 -2.62
C ILE A 150 4.64 8.70 -4.12
N GLU A 151 3.72 8.04 -4.81
CA GLU A 151 3.59 8.15 -6.26
C GLU A 151 2.46 9.14 -6.57
N ALA A 152 2.75 10.18 -7.36
CA ALA A 152 1.79 11.26 -7.64
C ALA A 152 1.76 11.69 -9.11
N ASN A 153 0.64 12.31 -9.49
CA ASN A 153 0.36 12.82 -10.82
C ASN A 153 0.12 14.33 -10.78
N GLY A 154 0.62 15.06 -11.77
CA GLY A 154 0.32 16.47 -11.97
C GLY A 154 1.41 17.20 -12.73
N THR A 155 1.04 18.34 -13.34
CA THR A 155 2.04 19.31 -13.82
C THR A 155 2.90 19.86 -12.68
N SER A 156 2.40 19.80 -11.45
CA SER A 156 3.14 20.05 -10.20
C SER A 156 4.29 19.07 -9.95
N MET A 157 4.24 17.86 -10.53
CA MET A 157 5.32 16.86 -10.49
C MET A 157 6.26 16.99 -11.69
N ALA A 158 5.79 17.55 -12.81
CA ALA A 158 6.61 17.84 -13.99
C ALA A 158 7.52 19.06 -13.79
N ALA A 159 6.99 20.17 -13.26
CA ALA A 159 7.75 21.41 -13.07
C ALA A 159 9.08 21.24 -12.29
N PRO A 160 9.15 20.45 -11.20
CA PRO A 160 10.39 20.19 -10.48
C PRO A 160 11.49 19.51 -11.31
N HIS A 161 11.14 18.67 -12.30
CA HIS A 161 12.13 18.07 -13.18
C HIS A 161 12.85 19.15 -14.00
N VAL A 162 12.10 20.08 -14.60
CA VAL A 162 12.66 21.21 -15.36
C VAL A 162 13.46 22.15 -14.45
N ALA A 163 12.98 22.41 -13.22
CA ALA A 163 13.74 23.16 -12.24
C ALA A 163 15.07 22.48 -11.86
N GLY A 164 15.08 21.14 -11.78
CA GLY A 164 16.29 20.34 -11.59
C GLY A 164 17.27 20.47 -12.74
N VAL A 165 16.82 20.36 -13.99
CA VAL A 165 17.67 20.55 -15.18
C VAL A 165 18.24 21.97 -15.22
N ALA A 166 17.43 22.99 -14.93
CA ALA A 166 17.91 24.35 -14.81
C ALA A 166 19.00 24.51 -13.73
N ALA A 167 18.84 23.84 -12.59
CA ALA A 167 19.83 23.88 -11.52
C ALA A 167 21.13 23.19 -11.92
N LEU A 168 21.05 22.04 -12.61
CA LEU A 168 22.23 21.35 -13.16
C LEU A 168 22.98 22.23 -14.15
N LEU A 169 22.28 22.91 -15.05
CA LEU A 169 22.87 23.85 -16.00
C LEU A 169 23.57 25.01 -15.30
N MET A 170 22.92 25.66 -14.34
CA MET A 170 23.52 26.77 -13.58
C MET A 170 24.70 26.32 -12.71
N ALA A 171 24.70 25.06 -12.23
CA ALA A 171 25.82 24.49 -11.51
C ALA A 171 26.99 24.13 -12.43
N SER A 172 26.70 23.68 -13.66
CA SER A 172 27.72 23.32 -14.66
C SER A 172 28.52 24.52 -15.15
N ASP A 173 27.89 25.69 -15.24
CA ASP A 173 28.53 26.95 -15.62
C ASP A 173 27.89 28.11 -14.83
N PRO A 174 28.57 28.64 -13.79
CA PRO A 174 28.08 29.75 -12.99
C PRO A 174 27.78 31.03 -13.78
N SER A 175 28.33 31.18 -14.99
CA SER A 175 28.11 32.33 -15.86
C SER A 175 26.76 32.29 -16.59
N TYR A 176 26.09 31.13 -16.64
CA TYR A 176 24.80 31.01 -17.31
C TYR A 176 23.74 31.89 -16.65
N THR A 177 23.14 32.76 -17.45
CA THR A 177 21.98 33.58 -17.06
C THR A 177 20.70 32.75 -17.10
N ALA A 178 19.63 33.23 -16.46
CA ALA A 178 18.30 32.61 -16.56
C ALA A 178 17.86 32.39 -18.03
N GLU A 179 18.09 33.38 -18.88
CA GLU A 179 17.80 33.31 -20.32
C GLU A 179 18.65 32.26 -21.04
N THR A 180 19.95 32.19 -20.73
CA THR A 180 20.85 31.17 -21.33
C THR A 180 20.37 29.76 -20.98
N VAL A 181 19.98 29.55 -19.72
CA VAL A 181 19.45 28.25 -19.23
C VAL A 181 18.12 27.90 -19.90
N ARG A 182 17.17 28.84 -19.93
CA ARG A 182 15.87 28.69 -20.61
C ARG A 182 16.07 28.30 -22.08
N ASN A 183 16.92 29.04 -22.80
CA ASN A 183 17.22 28.79 -24.21
C ASN A 183 17.87 27.43 -24.43
N LYS A 184 18.82 27.02 -23.58
CA LYS A 184 19.44 25.68 -23.68
C LYS A 184 18.42 24.57 -23.52
N MET A 185 17.59 24.62 -22.48
CA MET A 185 16.54 23.61 -22.26
C MET A 185 15.60 23.51 -23.45
N ASN A 186 15.17 24.64 -24.02
CA ASN A 186 14.27 24.66 -25.17
C ASN A 186 14.93 24.13 -26.45
N GLN A 187 16.20 24.47 -26.70
CA GLN A 187 16.92 24.04 -27.91
C GLN A 187 17.28 22.56 -27.92
N THR A 188 17.45 21.97 -26.73
CA THR A 188 17.83 20.55 -26.59
C THR A 188 16.67 19.65 -26.19
N ALA A 189 15.47 20.18 -26.06
CA ALA A 189 14.28 19.38 -25.80
C ALA A 189 14.05 18.38 -26.94
N LEU A 190 13.63 17.17 -26.57
CA LEU A 190 13.19 16.16 -27.54
C LEU A 190 11.81 16.57 -28.07
N ASP A 191 11.75 17.00 -29.33
CA ASP A 191 10.49 17.37 -29.99
C ASP A 191 9.57 16.13 -30.11
N LEU A 192 8.41 16.21 -29.45
CA LEU A 192 7.42 15.12 -29.37
C LEU A 192 6.16 15.40 -30.22
N GLY A 193 6.08 16.57 -30.84
CA GLY A 193 4.86 17.08 -31.43
C GLY A 193 5.02 17.46 -32.89
N THR A 194 4.53 18.64 -33.25
CA THR A 194 4.82 19.21 -34.58
C THR A 194 6.11 19.99 -34.54
N SER A 195 6.94 19.86 -35.57
CA SER A 195 8.28 20.48 -35.63
C SER A 195 8.34 21.88 -35.01
N GLY A 196 9.09 22.01 -33.91
CA GLY A 196 9.24 23.24 -33.15
C GLY A 196 8.31 23.33 -31.94
N LYS A 197 7.86 24.54 -31.61
CA LYS A 197 7.00 24.79 -30.45
C LYS A 197 5.52 24.56 -30.80
N ASP A 198 4.83 23.73 -30.03
CA ASP A 198 3.37 23.55 -30.14
C ASP A 198 2.61 23.73 -28.81
N ASN A 199 1.27 23.66 -28.87
CA ASN A 199 0.39 23.93 -27.73
C ASN A 199 0.25 22.77 -26.73
N LEU A 200 0.80 21.58 -27.05
CA LEU A 200 0.67 20.36 -26.26
C LEU A 200 1.95 20.05 -25.49
N TYR A 201 3.09 20.16 -26.19
CA TYR A 201 4.41 19.77 -25.71
C TYR A 201 5.35 20.96 -25.56
N GLY A 202 4.98 22.15 -26.03
CA GLY A 202 5.92 23.26 -26.14
C GLY A 202 7.05 22.88 -27.10
N TYR A 203 8.30 23.07 -26.68
CA TYR A 203 9.48 22.58 -27.41
C TYR A 203 9.73 21.07 -27.27
N GLY A 204 8.98 20.36 -26.41
CA GLY A 204 9.12 18.91 -26.23
C GLY A 204 9.54 18.50 -24.82
N LEU A 205 10.01 17.26 -24.67
CA LEU A 205 10.51 16.72 -23.40
C LEU A 205 11.87 17.32 -23.05
N VAL A 206 12.02 17.86 -21.85
CA VAL A 206 13.30 18.35 -21.34
C VAL A 206 14.35 17.22 -21.32
N ASP A 207 15.51 17.49 -21.92
CA ASP A 207 16.64 16.55 -21.97
C ASP A 207 17.85 17.17 -21.23
N ALA A 208 18.13 16.64 -20.03
CA ALA A 208 19.23 17.11 -19.19
C ALA A 208 20.60 16.83 -19.82
N SER A 209 20.77 15.66 -20.43
CA SER A 209 22.03 15.19 -20.99
C SER A 209 22.44 16.05 -22.17
N LEU A 210 21.52 16.24 -23.13
CA LEU A 210 21.75 17.12 -24.27
C LEU A 210 21.95 18.58 -23.84
N ALA A 211 21.17 19.08 -22.86
CA ALA A 211 21.32 20.44 -22.36
C ALA A 211 22.71 20.70 -21.75
N LEU A 212 23.23 19.72 -21.01
CA LEU A 212 24.57 19.75 -20.40
C LEU A 212 25.70 19.46 -21.40
N GLY A 213 25.38 19.10 -22.65
CA GLY A 213 26.37 18.69 -23.64
C GLY A 213 27.08 17.39 -23.28
N ILE A 214 26.45 16.56 -22.43
CA ILE A 214 26.89 15.21 -22.15
C ILE A 214 26.54 14.40 -23.41
N GLY A 215 27.54 13.79 -24.04
CA GLY A 215 27.34 12.92 -25.22
C GLY A 215 26.48 11.69 -24.87
N SER A 216 26.54 10.62 -25.68
CA SER A 216 25.86 9.38 -25.31
C SER A 216 26.32 8.95 -23.91
N ILE A 217 25.39 8.99 -22.95
CA ILE A 217 25.59 8.35 -21.66
C ILE A 217 25.92 6.88 -21.95
N ALA A 218 27.02 6.40 -21.39
CA ALA A 218 27.23 4.95 -21.38
C ALA A 218 26.02 4.37 -20.65
N ASN A 219 25.34 3.40 -21.26
CA ASN A 219 24.21 2.74 -20.62
C ASN A 219 24.66 2.18 -19.26
N HIS A 220 23.92 2.51 -18.21
CA HIS A 220 24.11 2.07 -16.85
C HIS A 220 23.27 0.82 -16.60
N PRO A 221 23.74 -0.14 -15.79
CA PRO A 221 22.93 -1.30 -15.45
C PRO A 221 21.71 -0.87 -14.62
N PRO A 222 20.61 -1.64 -14.68
CA PRO A 222 19.46 -1.40 -13.82
C PRO A 222 19.81 -1.61 -12.34
N VAL A 223 18.91 -1.18 -11.46
CA VAL A 223 18.96 -1.38 -10.01
C VAL A 223 17.74 -2.20 -9.60
N ALA A 224 17.97 -3.42 -9.10
CA ALA A 224 16.93 -4.28 -8.54
C ALA A 224 16.89 -4.16 -7.01
N TYR A 225 15.70 -4.20 -6.40
CA TYR A 225 15.52 -3.98 -4.96
C TYR A 225 15.15 -5.27 -4.22
N ASN A 226 15.79 -5.52 -3.07
CA ASN A 226 15.40 -6.62 -2.20
C ASN A 226 14.02 -6.37 -1.61
N GLN A 227 13.27 -7.45 -1.34
CA GLN A 227 11.93 -7.36 -0.76
C GLN A 227 11.73 -8.42 0.32
N ALA A 228 11.02 -8.04 1.38
CA ALA A 228 10.47 -8.96 2.38
C ALA A 228 8.94 -8.96 2.31
N VAL A 229 8.34 -10.15 2.25
CA VAL A 229 6.88 -10.36 2.17
C VAL A 229 6.42 -11.40 3.17
N HIS A 230 5.17 -11.32 3.58
CA HIS A 230 4.56 -12.21 4.57
C HIS A 230 3.33 -12.89 4.00
N THR A 231 3.13 -14.15 4.38
CA THR A 231 1.89 -14.89 4.14
C THR A 231 1.67 -15.89 5.27
N THR A 232 0.51 -16.56 5.27
CA THR A 232 0.24 -17.69 6.16
C THR A 232 0.42 -19.02 5.44
N GLN A 233 0.64 -20.08 6.21
CA GLN A 233 0.74 -21.46 5.73
C GLN A 233 -0.43 -21.79 4.81
N ASN A 234 -0.13 -22.43 3.68
CA ASN A 234 -1.10 -22.79 2.64
C ASN A 234 -1.78 -21.60 1.93
N THR A 235 -1.30 -20.35 2.11
CA THR A 235 -1.84 -19.14 1.48
C THR A 235 -0.84 -18.55 0.49
N SER A 236 -1.28 -18.37 -0.77
CA SER A 236 -0.47 -17.69 -1.79
C SER A 236 -0.46 -16.18 -1.58
N VAL A 237 0.62 -15.52 -1.99
CA VAL A 237 0.78 -14.06 -1.92
C VAL A 237 1.22 -13.50 -3.26
N ALA A 238 0.53 -12.44 -3.71
CA ALA A 238 0.92 -11.67 -4.88
C ALA A 238 2.10 -10.74 -4.53
N ILE A 239 3.08 -10.65 -5.41
CA ILE A 239 4.28 -9.84 -5.23
C ILE A 239 4.54 -9.10 -6.55
N THR A 240 4.70 -7.78 -6.47
CA THR A 240 5.21 -6.98 -7.59
C THR A 240 6.69 -6.71 -7.34
N LEU A 241 7.55 -7.19 -8.25
CA LEU A 241 9.00 -6.98 -8.22
C LEU A 241 9.33 -5.53 -8.54
N ILE A 242 10.33 -4.98 -7.87
CA ILE A 242 10.67 -3.55 -7.96
C ILE A 242 12.09 -3.39 -8.52
N ALA A 243 12.23 -2.67 -9.63
CA ALA A 243 13.51 -2.23 -10.15
C ALA A 243 13.39 -0.88 -10.85
N ALA A 244 14.52 -0.21 -11.04
CA ALA A 244 14.62 1.05 -11.75
C ALA A 244 15.85 1.04 -12.66
N ASP A 245 15.74 1.65 -13.83
CA ASP A 245 16.88 1.88 -14.72
C ASP A 245 17.31 3.34 -14.65
N PRO A 246 18.60 3.65 -14.42
CA PRO A 246 19.08 5.04 -14.37
C PRO A 246 18.85 5.82 -15.66
N ASP A 247 18.84 5.15 -16.81
CA ASP A 247 18.67 5.74 -18.13
C ASP A 247 17.21 5.69 -18.60
N GLY A 248 16.32 5.08 -17.81
CA GLY A 248 14.90 4.95 -18.11
C GLY A 248 14.57 3.84 -19.12
N ASP A 249 15.52 2.93 -19.34
CA ASP A 249 15.36 1.82 -20.26
C ASP A 249 14.23 0.87 -19.86
N GLN A 250 13.62 0.24 -20.86
CA GLN A 250 12.59 -0.77 -20.61
C GLN A 250 13.20 -1.99 -19.92
N LEU A 251 12.58 -2.40 -18.80
CA LEU A 251 13.04 -3.52 -17.99
C LEU A 251 12.29 -4.81 -18.27
N THR A 252 13.04 -5.91 -18.33
CA THR A 252 12.53 -7.28 -18.39
C THR A 252 12.92 -8.05 -17.14
N TYR A 253 11.99 -8.82 -16.59
CA TYR A 253 12.15 -9.52 -15.31
C TYR A 253 12.16 -11.03 -15.51
N THR A 254 13.05 -11.72 -14.82
CA THR A 254 13.13 -13.18 -14.81
C THR A 254 13.44 -13.71 -13.42
N ILE A 255 12.93 -14.89 -13.07
CA ILE A 255 13.30 -15.58 -11.82
C ILE A 255 14.64 -16.29 -12.06
N ALA A 256 15.68 -15.83 -11.38
CA ALA A 256 17.05 -16.34 -11.53
C ALA A 256 17.28 -17.60 -10.68
N SER A 257 16.68 -17.67 -9.48
CA SER A 257 16.69 -18.87 -8.64
C SER A 257 15.32 -19.10 -8.02
N ALA A 258 14.77 -20.31 -8.16
CA ALA A 258 13.50 -20.68 -7.54
C ALA A 258 13.64 -20.81 -6.01
N PRO A 259 12.54 -20.62 -5.26
CA PRO A 259 12.51 -20.89 -3.82
C PRO A 259 12.59 -22.40 -3.52
N ALA A 260 12.99 -22.76 -2.31
CA ALA A 260 13.16 -24.16 -1.91
C ALA A 260 11.88 -24.80 -1.34
N ASN A 261 10.99 -24.00 -0.76
CA ASN A 261 9.81 -24.43 -0.03
C ASN A 261 8.50 -23.81 -0.58
N GLY A 262 8.50 -23.43 -1.85
CA GLY A 262 7.34 -22.93 -2.56
C GLY A 262 7.54 -22.89 -4.06
N ILE A 263 6.59 -22.28 -4.77
CA ILE A 263 6.61 -22.10 -6.21
C ILE A 263 6.33 -20.64 -6.52
N VAL A 264 7.11 -20.04 -7.41
CA VAL A 264 6.84 -18.73 -8.01
C VAL A 264 6.20 -18.94 -9.38
N SER A 265 5.09 -18.24 -9.63
CA SER A 265 4.40 -18.22 -10.93
C SER A 265 4.10 -16.77 -11.34
N GLY A 266 3.82 -16.53 -12.62
CA GLY A 266 3.56 -15.19 -13.17
C GLY A 266 4.54 -14.80 -14.28
N THR A 267 4.47 -13.54 -14.72
CA THR A 267 5.29 -13.01 -15.82
C THR A 267 5.61 -11.54 -15.60
N GLY A 268 6.81 -11.11 -15.96
CA GLY A 268 7.24 -9.73 -15.74
C GLY A 268 7.44 -9.44 -14.25
N ALA A 269 7.10 -8.24 -13.83
CA ALA A 269 7.24 -7.83 -12.43
C ALA A 269 6.15 -8.45 -11.52
N ASP A 270 4.99 -8.81 -12.07
CA ASP A 270 3.86 -9.32 -11.27
C ASP A 270 3.91 -10.84 -11.18
N ILE A 271 4.22 -11.34 -9.97
CA ILE A 271 4.37 -12.75 -9.66
C ILE A 271 3.49 -13.14 -8.46
N THR A 272 3.31 -14.44 -8.28
CA THR A 272 2.65 -15.03 -7.10
C THR A 272 3.55 -16.10 -6.53
N TYR A 273 3.80 -16.03 -5.22
CA TYR A 273 4.44 -17.09 -4.46
C TYR A 273 3.39 -17.95 -3.77
N THR A 274 3.50 -19.26 -3.95
CA THR A 274 2.67 -20.27 -3.28
C THR A 274 3.57 -21.15 -2.42
N PRO A 275 3.44 -21.13 -1.07
CA PRO A 275 4.17 -22.04 -0.20
C PRO A 275 3.85 -23.50 -0.53
N ASN A 276 4.80 -24.41 -0.34
CA ASN A 276 4.53 -25.83 -0.31
C ASN A 276 3.54 -26.15 0.83
N ALA A 277 2.76 -27.22 0.66
CA ALA A 277 1.79 -27.64 1.66
C ALA A 277 2.45 -27.77 3.04
N ASP A 278 1.81 -27.15 4.02
CA ASP A 278 2.19 -27.13 5.44
C ASP A 278 3.55 -26.48 5.77
N PHE A 279 4.24 -25.88 4.79
CA PHE A 279 5.49 -25.17 5.05
C PHE A 279 5.28 -23.94 5.96
N THR A 280 6.21 -23.75 6.90
CA THR A 280 6.33 -22.56 7.74
C THR A 280 7.79 -22.18 7.88
N GLY A 281 8.06 -20.89 8.06
CA GLY A 281 9.42 -20.35 8.12
C GLY A 281 9.74 -19.42 6.94
N ALA A 282 11.02 -19.07 6.81
CA ALA A 282 11.51 -18.21 5.75
C ALA A 282 11.88 -19.03 4.51
N ASP A 283 11.48 -18.54 3.34
CA ASP A 283 11.90 -19.04 2.04
C ASP A 283 12.42 -17.88 1.19
N THR A 284 13.27 -18.16 0.21
CA THR A 284 13.96 -17.12 -0.57
C THR A 284 14.08 -17.49 -2.03
N PHE A 285 13.86 -16.52 -2.91
CA PHE A 285 14.15 -16.63 -4.34
C PHE A 285 14.84 -15.36 -4.84
N THR A 286 15.51 -15.44 -6.00
CA THR A 286 16.15 -14.27 -6.62
C THR A 286 15.54 -14.00 -7.98
N TYR A 287 15.50 -12.73 -8.35
CA TYR A 287 15.08 -12.29 -9.68
C TYR A 287 16.17 -11.44 -10.32
N GLU A 288 16.31 -11.58 -11.63
CA GLU A 288 17.18 -10.75 -12.47
C GLU A 288 16.32 -9.80 -13.29
N VAL A 289 16.78 -8.56 -13.38
CA VAL A 289 16.21 -7.52 -14.21
C VAL A 289 17.22 -7.12 -15.25
N LYS A 290 16.78 -7.04 -16.50
CA LYS A 290 17.60 -6.74 -17.66
C LYS A 290 17.04 -5.55 -18.42
N ASP A 291 17.90 -4.58 -18.73
CA ASP A 291 17.57 -3.42 -19.54
C ASP A 291 17.57 -3.73 -21.05
N SER A 292 17.29 -2.72 -21.87
CA SER A 292 17.17 -2.89 -23.32
C SER A 292 18.53 -3.03 -24.02
N ALA A 293 19.59 -2.47 -23.43
CA ALA A 293 20.98 -2.62 -23.88
C ALA A 293 21.62 -3.96 -23.48
N GLY A 294 20.97 -4.69 -22.58
CA GLY A 294 21.30 -6.01 -22.12
C GLY A 294 22.13 -6.10 -20.84
N LEU A 295 22.30 -5.01 -20.09
CA LEU A 295 22.89 -5.05 -18.74
C LEU A 295 21.85 -5.54 -17.73
N THR A 296 22.34 -6.09 -16.62
CA THR A 296 21.52 -6.84 -15.66
C THR A 296 21.81 -6.48 -14.21
N ALA A 297 20.79 -6.61 -13.35
CA ALA A 297 20.93 -6.58 -11.90
C ALA A 297 20.07 -7.67 -11.24
N THR A 298 20.47 -8.11 -10.05
CA THR A 298 19.79 -9.19 -9.31
C THR A 298 19.43 -8.73 -7.91
N ALA A 299 18.26 -9.14 -7.43
CA ALA A 299 17.84 -8.93 -6.05
C ALA A 299 17.14 -10.17 -5.46
N THR A 300 17.04 -10.19 -4.14
CA THR A 300 16.48 -11.30 -3.35
C THR A 300 15.12 -10.91 -2.80
N VAL A 301 14.16 -11.84 -2.91
CA VAL A 301 12.88 -11.78 -2.22
C VAL A 301 12.87 -12.82 -1.10
N THR A 302 12.57 -12.39 0.12
CA THR A 302 12.38 -13.24 1.29
C THR A 302 10.89 -13.32 1.63
N VAL A 303 10.34 -14.53 1.67
CA VAL A 303 8.95 -14.78 2.05
C VAL A 303 8.90 -15.45 3.42
N ASN A 304 8.25 -14.80 4.39
CA ASN A 304 8.05 -15.33 5.73
C ASN A 304 6.66 -15.95 5.84
N VAL A 305 6.60 -17.28 5.96
CA VAL A 305 5.35 -18.05 6.06
C VAL A 305 5.03 -18.36 7.51
N ALA A 306 3.99 -17.71 8.06
CA ALA A 306 3.53 -17.95 9.42
C ALA A 306 2.61 -19.19 9.50
N PRO A 307 2.63 -19.97 10.59
CA PRO A 307 1.71 -21.08 10.78
C PRO A 307 0.25 -20.62 10.75
N THR A 308 -0.63 -21.43 10.14
CA THR A 308 -2.07 -21.19 10.23
C THR A 308 -2.53 -21.57 11.63
N VAL A 309 -3.00 -20.59 12.40
CA VAL A 309 -3.67 -20.86 13.67
C VAL A 309 -5.08 -21.35 13.39
N THR A 310 -5.31 -22.65 13.54
CA THR A 310 -6.69 -23.15 13.67
C THR A 310 -7.20 -22.70 15.03
N PRO A 311 -8.23 -21.84 15.12
CA PRO A 311 -8.78 -21.48 16.42
C PRO A 311 -9.33 -22.73 17.09
N THR A 312 -8.72 -23.15 18.20
CA THR A 312 -9.30 -24.18 19.06
C THR A 312 -10.51 -23.58 19.75
N ARG A 313 -11.72 -23.97 19.35
CA ARG A 313 -12.94 -23.63 20.09
C ARG A 313 -13.14 -24.65 21.20
N THR A 314 -13.32 -24.15 22.41
CA THR A 314 -13.53 -24.95 23.62
C THR A 314 -14.96 -24.74 24.10
N VAL A 315 -15.60 -25.80 24.56
CA VAL A 315 -16.90 -25.72 25.26
C VAL A 315 -16.73 -26.10 26.72
N ASP A 316 -17.41 -25.37 27.59
CA ASP A 316 -17.51 -25.73 29.01
C ASP A 316 -18.70 -26.67 29.22
N LEU A 317 -18.49 -27.73 29.99
CA LEU A 317 -19.50 -28.71 30.34
C LEU A 317 -19.96 -28.57 31.78
N VAL A 318 -21.27 -28.67 31.98
CA VAL A 318 -21.88 -28.85 33.30
C VAL A 318 -22.70 -30.13 33.27
N VAL A 319 -22.30 -31.11 34.10
CA VAL A 319 -22.97 -32.41 34.25
C VAL A 319 -23.71 -32.45 35.58
N GLU A 320 -25.03 -32.37 35.54
CA GLU A 320 -25.90 -32.49 36.71
C GLU A 320 -26.51 -33.88 36.82
N MET A 321 -26.37 -34.50 37.99
CA MET A 321 -26.79 -35.88 38.23
C MET A 321 -27.98 -35.94 39.17
N SER A 322 -28.93 -36.82 38.88
CA SER A 322 -30.03 -37.14 39.80
C SER A 322 -30.30 -38.64 39.78
N ALA A 323 -30.71 -39.20 40.92
CA ALA A 323 -31.04 -40.61 41.05
C ALA A 323 -32.34 -40.78 41.85
N VAL A 324 -33.21 -41.64 41.34
CA VAL A 324 -34.53 -41.91 41.93
C VAL A 324 -34.70 -43.39 42.20
N THR A 325 -35.45 -43.69 43.25
CA THR A 325 -35.77 -45.07 43.66
C THR A 325 -37.28 -45.28 43.67
N ARG A 326 -37.75 -46.40 43.13
CA ARG A 326 -39.17 -46.79 43.18
C ARG A 326 -39.32 -48.22 43.69
N LYS A 327 -40.22 -48.43 44.65
CA LYS A 327 -40.54 -49.76 45.19
C LYS A 327 -41.76 -50.36 44.48
N ILE A 328 -41.62 -51.58 43.96
CA ILE A 328 -42.72 -52.36 43.35
C ILE A 328 -42.64 -53.78 43.91
N ASN A 329 -43.72 -54.30 44.48
CA ASN A 329 -43.80 -55.69 44.99
C ASN A 329 -42.60 -56.11 45.87
N LYS A 330 -42.16 -55.24 46.79
CA LYS A 330 -41.01 -55.40 47.70
C LYS A 330 -39.61 -55.28 47.06
N ILE A 331 -39.51 -55.06 45.75
CA ILE A 331 -38.26 -54.83 45.04
C ILE A 331 -38.02 -53.32 44.87
N ASN A 332 -36.81 -52.85 45.17
CA ASN A 332 -36.39 -51.48 44.90
C ASN A 332 -35.75 -51.40 43.52
N TYR A 333 -36.18 -50.42 42.74
CA TYR A 333 -35.59 -50.10 41.44
C TYR A 333 -34.93 -48.74 41.53
N ALA A 334 -33.71 -48.63 41.01
CA ALA A 334 -32.95 -47.39 40.96
C ALA A 334 -32.54 -47.10 39.52
N TRP A 335 -32.54 -45.82 39.16
CA TRP A 335 -31.93 -45.34 37.92
C TRP A 335 -31.45 -43.91 38.13
N ALA A 336 -30.45 -43.52 37.34
CA ALA A 336 -29.88 -42.19 37.34
C ALA A 336 -30.16 -41.47 36.02
N THR A 337 -30.22 -40.15 36.09
CA THR A 337 -30.26 -39.26 34.94
C THR A 337 -29.12 -38.27 35.04
N ALA A 338 -28.30 -38.22 33.98
CA ALA A 338 -27.29 -37.21 33.75
C ALA A 338 -27.86 -36.13 32.82
N LYS A 339 -27.81 -34.87 33.22
CA LYS A 339 -28.11 -33.72 32.36
C LYS A 339 -26.81 -33.02 32.00
N VAL A 340 -26.50 -32.98 30.72
CA VAL A 340 -25.29 -32.32 30.21
C VAL A 340 -25.69 -31.02 29.55
N LYS A 341 -25.11 -29.92 30.03
CA LYS A 341 -25.28 -28.58 29.48
C LYS A 341 -23.99 -28.14 28.80
N VAL A 342 -24.12 -27.69 27.56
CA VAL A 342 -22.99 -27.24 26.72
C VAL A 342 -22.98 -25.72 26.68
N MET A 343 -21.85 -25.13 27.09
CA MET A 343 -21.65 -23.69 27.16
C MET A 343 -20.49 -23.26 26.24
N GLU A 344 -20.68 -22.17 25.49
CA GLU A 344 -19.62 -21.53 24.73
C GLU A 344 -19.61 -20.03 25.05
N ALA A 345 -18.45 -19.51 25.48
CA ALA A 345 -18.28 -18.10 25.86
C ALA A 345 -19.36 -17.56 26.83
N GLY A 346 -19.82 -18.42 27.76
CA GLY A 346 -20.85 -18.08 28.75
C GLY A 346 -22.30 -18.20 28.26
N ALA A 347 -22.54 -18.56 26.99
CA ALA A 347 -23.87 -18.79 26.42
C ALA A 347 -24.15 -20.30 26.21
N GLN A 348 -25.42 -20.70 26.30
CA GLN A 348 -25.83 -22.08 26.00
C GLN A 348 -25.82 -22.34 24.49
N VAL A 349 -25.26 -23.48 24.09
CA VAL A 349 -25.23 -23.88 22.68
C VAL A 349 -26.47 -24.70 22.34
N ALA A 350 -27.39 -24.10 21.60
CA ALA A 350 -28.49 -24.83 20.97
C ALA A 350 -27.94 -25.74 19.86
N ASP A 351 -28.50 -26.95 19.75
CA ASP A 351 -28.21 -27.92 18.67
C ASP A 351 -26.79 -28.54 18.68
N ALA A 352 -26.16 -28.63 19.84
CA ALA A 352 -24.98 -29.47 20.03
C ALA A 352 -25.38 -30.96 20.10
N THR A 353 -24.57 -31.84 19.54
CA THR A 353 -24.68 -33.29 19.73
C THR A 353 -23.65 -33.74 20.75
N VAL A 354 -24.10 -34.39 21.82
CA VAL A 354 -23.26 -34.90 22.89
C VAL A 354 -23.29 -36.42 22.85
N THR A 355 -22.12 -37.03 22.95
CA THR A 355 -21.93 -38.48 23.11
C THR A 355 -21.39 -38.72 24.51
N GLY A 356 -21.93 -39.71 25.21
CA GLY A 356 -21.50 -40.06 26.55
C GLY A 356 -22.06 -41.41 27.00
N HIS A 357 -21.44 -42.00 28.00
CA HIS A 357 -21.75 -43.36 28.44
C HIS A 357 -21.78 -43.49 29.98
N TRP A 358 -22.40 -44.58 30.44
CA TRP A 358 -22.41 -44.99 31.85
C TRP A 358 -21.37 -46.10 32.08
N GLU A 359 -20.44 -45.94 33.03
CA GLU A 359 -19.27 -46.84 33.13
C GLU A 359 -19.58 -48.27 33.59
N GLU A 360 -20.60 -48.52 34.44
CA GLU A 360 -20.68 -49.79 35.17
C GLU A 360 -21.97 -50.62 35.12
N THR A 361 -23.02 -50.36 34.32
CA THR A 361 -24.08 -51.40 34.19
C THR A 361 -25.15 -51.34 33.10
N THR A 362 -25.22 -50.38 32.16
CA THR A 362 -26.46 -50.26 31.36
C THR A 362 -26.30 -49.64 29.96
N THR A 363 -26.91 -50.26 28.92
CA THR A 363 -27.01 -49.77 27.51
C THR A 363 -28.12 -48.72 27.31
N GLY A 364 -28.05 -47.61 28.04
CA GLY A 364 -28.83 -46.41 27.72
C GLY A 364 -28.36 -45.75 26.40
N PRO A 365 -29.07 -44.74 25.86
CA PRO A 365 -28.63 -44.07 24.63
C PRO A 365 -27.24 -43.46 24.80
N ASP A 366 -26.30 -43.85 23.94
CA ASP A 366 -24.89 -43.39 23.98
C ASP A 366 -24.70 -41.99 23.36
N SER A 367 -25.74 -41.41 22.75
CA SER A 367 -25.70 -40.07 22.15
C SER A 367 -27.06 -39.37 22.17
N GLY A 368 -27.04 -38.03 22.23
CA GLY A 368 -28.24 -37.20 22.15
C GLY A 368 -27.93 -35.74 21.83
N SER A 369 -28.89 -35.01 21.28
CA SER A 369 -28.75 -33.59 20.95
C SER A 369 -29.33 -32.70 22.06
N THR A 370 -28.68 -31.55 22.31
CA THR A 370 -29.09 -30.59 23.34
C THR A 370 -30.41 -29.88 23.07
N GLY A 371 -30.85 -29.87 21.80
CA GLY A 371 -32.03 -29.16 21.35
C GLY A 371 -32.00 -27.66 21.65
N LYS A 372 -33.16 -26.99 21.57
CA LYS A 372 -33.29 -25.52 21.71
C LYS A 372 -32.88 -24.95 23.07
N ASN A 373 -32.72 -25.80 24.09
CA ASN A 373 -32.41 -25.39 25.46
C ASN A 373 -30.97 -25.73 25.89
N GLY A 374 -30.08 -26.08 24.95
CA GLY A 374 -28.66 -26.30 25.23
C GLY A 374 -28.35 -27.39 26.27
N THR A 375 -29.29 -28.32 26.50
CA THR A 375 -29.19 -29.38 27.51
C THR A 375 -29.68 -30.71 26.95
N VAL A 376 -28.90 -31.77 27.09
CA VAL A 376 -29.30 -33.15 26.76
C VAL A 376 -29.39 -33.99 28.03
N SER A 377 -30.28 -34.99 28.06
CA SER A 377 -30.46 -35.88 29.21
C SER A 377 -30.21 -37.34 28.83
N PHE A 378 -29.34 -38.01 29.58
CA PHE A 378 -29.04 -39.43 29.46
C PHE A 378 -29.59 -40.15 30.69
N THR A 379 -30.37 -41.19 30.50
CA THR A 379 -30.91 -41.98 31.62
C THR A 379 -30.26 -43.35 31.59
N SER A 380 -29.73 -43.79 32.74
CA SER A 380 -29.21 -45.15 32.90
C SER A 380 -30.35 -46.15 32.68
N GLU A 381 -30.04 -47.42 32.39
CA GLU A 381 -31.12 -48.41 32.49
C GLU A 381 -31.57 -48.54 33.96
N LYS A 382 -32.73 -49.16 34.07
CA LYS A 382 -33.37 -49.49 35.32
C LYS A 382 -32.62 -50.63 36.01
N LEU A 383 -31.91 -50.30 37.08
CA LEU A 383 -31.28 -51.28 37.95
C LEU A 383 -32.27 -51.81 38.99
N ILE A 384 -32.19 -53.11 39.28
CA ILE A 384 -32.96 -53.77 40.34
C ILE A 384 -32.03 -53.90 41.55
N GLN A 385 -32.21 -53.09 42.60
CA GLN A 385 -31.17 -52.93 43.63
C GLN A 385 -31.40 -53.78 44.89
N SER A 386 -30.27 -54.35 45.31
CA SER A 386 -29.90 -55.01 46.57
C SER A 386 -29.98 -54.07 47.79
N THR A 387 -29.71 -54.56 49.01
CA THR A 387 -29.66 -53.78 50.26
C THR A 387 -28.41 -52.88 50.40
N GLU A 388 -27.56 -52.82 49.37
CA GLU A 388 -26.29 -52.10 49.35
C GLU A 388 -26.36 -50.82 48.51
N GLN A 389 -25.59 -49.82 48.91
CA GLN A 389 -25.46 -48.53 48.23
C GLN A 389 -24.87 -48.71 46.82
N GLN A 390 -25.37 -47.97 45.83
CA GLN A 390 -24.86 -48.02 44.45
C GLN A 390 -24.38 -46.66 43.99
N THR A 391 -23.36 -46.65 43.14
CA THR A 391 -22.78 -45.45 42.54
C THR A 391 -23.03 -45.48 41.03
N PHE A 392 -23.61 -44.41 40.50
CA PHE A 392 -23.79 -44.24 39.05
C PHE A 392 -22.80 -43.21 38.55
N THR A 393 -21.93 -43.57 37.59
CA THR A 393 -20.94 -42.68 36.97
C THR A 393 -21.25 -42.48 35.49
N PHE A 394 -21.34 -41.21 35.06
CA PHE A 394 -21.54 -40.83 33.66
C PHE A 394 -20.32 -40.07 33.14
N VAL A 395 -19.91 -40.37 31.92
CA VAL A 395 -18.76 -39.77 31.22
C VAL A 395 -19.24 -39.16 29.91
N VAL A 396 -18.83 -37.92 29.64
CA VAL A 396 -19.01 -37.26 28.33
C VAL A 396 -17.79 -37.56 27.46
N ASP A 397 -18.00 -38.19 26.31
CA ASP A 397 -16.95 -38.60 25.38
C ASP A 397 -16.61 -37.51 24.35
N SER A 398 -17.65 -36.88 23.79
CA SER A 398 -17.46 -35.86 22.73
C SER A 398 -18.63 -34.89 22.64
N VAL A 399 -18.35 -33.68 22.14
CA VAL A 399 -19.36 -32.70 21.73
C VAL A 399 -19.08 -32.21 20.32
N VAL A 400 -20.12 -32.26 19.48
CA VAL A 400 -20.10 -31.81 18.08
C VAL A 400 -21.12 -30.70 17.89
N ILE A 401 -20.72 -29.59 17.24
CA ILE A 401 -21.62 -28.50 16.87
C ILE A 401 -21.46 -28.25 15.37
N GLY A 402 -22.52 -28.48 14.59
CA GLY A 402 -22.40 -28.60 13.14
C GLY A 402 -21.56 -29.82 12.76
N ASP A 403 -20.50 -29.61 11.99
CA ASP A 403 -19.56 -30.66 11.54
C ASP A 403 -18.21 -30.62 12.31
N VAL A 404 -18.13 -29.86 13.40
CA VAL A 404 -16.87 -29.61 14.13
C VAL A 404 -16.88 -30.28 15.50
N ASN A 405 -15.82 -31.05 15.80
CA ASN A 405 -15.55 -31.57 17.15
C ASN A 405 -14.90 -30.49 18.02
N TYR A 406 -15.41 -30.30 19.23
CA TYR A 406 -14.90 -29.29 20.17
C TYR A 406 -14.04 -29.94 21.26
N THR A 407 -13.06 -29.18 21.77
CA THR A 407 -12.32 -29.60 22.96
C THR A 407 -13.20 -29.41 24.20
N LEU A 408 -13.30 -30.44 25.04
CA LEU A 408 -14.12 -30.41 26.26
C LEU A 408 -13.34 -29.79 27.41
N ASN A 409 -13.95 -28.85 28.13
CA ASN A 409 -13.42 -28.24 29.34
C ASN A 409 -14.45 -28.30 30.47
N GLY A 410 -13.99 -28.37 31.72
CA GLY A 410 -14.86 -28.57 32.88
C GLY A 410 -15.02 -30.04 33.29
N GLN A 411 -16.06 -30.34 34.08
CA GLN A 411 -16.30 -31.70 34.58
C GLN A 411 -16.92 -32.57 33.49
N THR A 412 -16.13 -33.49 32.94
CA THR A 412 -16.57 -34.47 31.93
C THR A 412 -17.09 -35.76 32.54
N THR A 413 -16.84 -35.98 33.84
CA THR A 413 -17.27 -37.16 34.60
C THR A 413 -17.97 -36.71 35.88
N ASN A 414 -19.10 -37.32 36.21
CA ASN A 414 -19.77 -37.08 37.48
C ASN A 414 -20.45 -38.34 38.01
N SER A 415 -20.55 -38.45 39.34
CA SER A 415 -21.10 -39.62 40.01
C SER A 415 -22.15 -39.25 41.06
N ILE A 416 -23.16 -40.09 41.22
CA ILE A 416 -24.15 -39.95 42.29
C ILE A 416 -24.33 -41.29 43.01
N MET A 417 -24.32 -41.24 44.34
CA MET A 417 -24.60 -42.40 45.18
C MET A 417 -26.07 -42.43 45.61
N LYS A 418 -26.68 -43.62 45.60
CA LYS A 418 -28.07 -43.79 46.03
C LYS A 418 -28.31 -45.09 46.78
#